data_AF-A0AAU8I7J2-F1
#
_entry.id   AF-A0AAU8I7J2-F1
#
_cell.length_a   1.000
_cell.length_b   1.000
_cell.length_c   1.000
_cell.angle_alpha   90.00
_cell.angle_beta   90.00
_cell.angle_gamma   90.00
#
_symmetry.space_group_name_H-M   'P 1'
#
loop_
_entity.id
_entity.type
_entity.pdbx_description
1 polymer ?
#
loop_
_entity_poly.entity_id
_entity_poly.type
_entity_poly.pdbx_seq_one_letter_code
_entity_poly.pdbx_strand_id
1 'polypeptide(L)'
;MPHSSTCFITRHTLSALRDQIHQRPELVMALEGLIEVEEEHFPDPPTYAALSHLAQCTACQAWSALWLEAQFPESGPWRERVARYCCFSMFEAVTKQDRAVRIGFELFRGEDPTWYLNDAICVQFCPWCGQCLPDHPFEPDLQSEPEPEQTP
;
A
#
# COMPACT_ATOMS: atom_id res chain seq x y z
N MET A 1 13.01 24.06 -14.33
CA MET A 1 13.36 23.05 -15.34
C MET A 1 12.27 23.01 -16.38
N PRO A 2 12.56 23.00 -17.70
CA PRO A 2 11.52 22.97 -18.71
C PRO A 2 10.80 21.63 -18.63
N HIS A 3 9.48 21.66 -18.46
CA HIS A 3 8.66 20.45 -18.51
C HIS A 3 8.71 19.92 -19.94
N SER A 4 9.18 18.69 -20.14
CA SER A 4 9.07 18.05 -21.45
C SER A 4 7.60 17.92 -21.81
N SER A 5 7.28 17.86 -23.11
CA SER A 5 5.91 17.61 -23.59
C SER A 5 5.32 16.35 -22.94
N THR A 6 6.13 15.32 -22.70
CA THR A 6 5.74 14.09 -22.00
C THR A 6 5.34 14.34 -20.54
N CYS A 7 6.07 15.18 -19.80
CA CYS A 7 5.68 15.55 -18.44
C CYS A 7 4.33 16.29 -18.43
N PHE A 8 4.12 17.21 -19.38
CA PHE A 8 2.84 17.93 -19.49
C PHE A 8 1.68 16.96 -19.75
N ILE A 9 1.81 16.08 -20.74
CA ILE A 9 0.80 15.08 -21.08
C ILE A 9 0.52 14.17 -19.87
N THR A 10 1.56 13.66 -19.22
CA THR A 10 1.44 12.80 -18.04
C THR A 10 0.63 13.48 -16.94
N ARG A 11 1.01 14.70 -16.56
CA ARG A 11 0.33 15.44 -15.49
C ARG A 11 -1.12 15.72 -15.83
N HIS A 12 -1.39 16.08 -17.09
CA HIS A 12 -2.75 16.34 -17.56
C HIS A 12 -3.61 15.07 -17.52
N THR A 13 -3.10 13.94 -18.03
CA THR A 13 -3.79 12.65 -18.01
C THR A 13 -4.10 12.22 -16.58
N LEU A 14 -3.10 12.24 -15.67
CA LEU A 14 -3.31 11.82 -14.28
C LEU A 14 -4.27 12.75 -13.53
N SER A 15 -4.19 14.07 -13.79
CA SER A 15 -5.14 15.02 -13.20
C SER A 15 -6.57 14.79 -13.66
N ALA A 16 -6.78 14.38 -14.92
CA ALA A 16 -8.10 14.05 -15.44
C ALA A 16 -8.70 12.78 -14.79
N LEU A 17 -7.87 11.91 -14.23
CA LEU A 17 -8.29 10.70 -13.52
C LEU A 17 -8.61 10.95 -12.04
N ARG A 18 -8.46 12.18 -11.52
CA ARG A 18 -8.61 12.52 -10.09
C ARG A 18 -9.85 11.88 -9.45
N ASP A 19 -11.01 12.06 -10.06
CA ASP A 19 -12.30 11.64 -9.47
C ASP A 19 -12.48 10.11 -9.46
N GLN A 20 -11.64 9.39 -10.20
CA GLN A 20 -11.66 7.93 -10.28
C GLN A 20 -10.68 7.28 -9.29
N ILE A 21 -9.76 8.05 -8.69
CA ILE A 21 -8.68 7.51 -7.85
C ILE A 21 -9.22 6.62 -6.73
N HIS A 22 -10.19 7.08 -5.95
CA HIS A 22 -10.76 6.28 -4.85
C HIS A 22 -11.57 5.06 -5.31
N GLN A 23 -12.00 5.03 -6.57
CA GLN A 23 -12.79 3.93 -7.14
C GLN A 23 -11.88 2.86 -7.77
N ARG A 24 -10.59 3.15 -7.90
CA ARG A 24 -9.60 2.34 -8.62
C ARG A 24 -8.36 2.11 -7.73
N PRO A 25 -8.40 1.10 -6.84
CA PRO A 25 -7.28 0.80 -5.94
C PRO A 25 -5.94 0.63 -6.66
N GLU A 26 -5.94 0.05 -7.86
CA GLU A 26 -4.74 -0.10 -8.69
C GLU A 26 -4.13 1.25 -9.09
N LEU A 27 -4.96 2.26 -9.36
CA LEU A 27 -4.52 3.61 -9.70
C LEU A 27 -3.88 4.31 -8.49
N VAL A 28 -4.47 4.16 -7.31
CA VAL A 28 -3.88 4.67 -6.05
C VAL A 28 -2.51 4.04 -5.84
N MET A 29 -2.41 2.72 -5.93
CA MET A 29 -1.16 2.01 -5.73
C MET A 29 -0.07 2.43 -6.72
N ALA A 30 -0.41 2.60 -8.00
CA ALA A 30 0.56 3.04 -9.00
C ALA A 30 1.01 4.49 -8.80
N LEU A 31 0.10 5.39 -8.41
CA LEU A 31 0.40 6.80 -8.14
C LEU A 31 1.31 6.98 -6.92
N GLU A 32 1.15 6.14 -5.91
CA GLU A 32 1.99 6.09 -4.70
C GLU A 32 3.28 5.27 -4.92
N GLY A 33 3.48 4.67 -6.11
CA GLY A 33 4.64 3.85 -6.43
C GLY A 33 4.72 2.53 -5.67
N LEU A 34 3.58 2.00 -5.22
CA LEU A 34 3.48 0.78 -4.41
C LEU A 34 3.43 -0.51 -5.25
N ILE A 35 3.16 -0.40 -6.55
CA ILE A 35 3.17 -1.50 -7.52
C ILE A 35 3.95 -1.10 -8.77
N GLU A 36 4.47 -2.11 -9.47
CA GLU A 36 4.99 -1.90 -10.83
C GLU A 36 3.84 -1.62 -11.80
N VAL A 37 4.09 -0.73 -12.77
CA VAL A 37 3.10 -0.34 -13.77
C VAL A 37 3.16 -1.33 -14.93
N GLU A 38 2.18 -2.21 -15.00
CA GLU A 38 2.04 -3.23 -16.06
C GLU A 38 0.82 -2.94 -16.94
N GLU A 39 0.89 -3.31 -18.21
CA GLU A 39 -0.17 -3.05 -19.20
C GLU A 39 -1.48 -3.79 -18.85
N GLU A 40 -1.38 -4.97 -18.22
CA GLU A 40 -2.53 -5.79 -17.80
C GLU A 40 -3.41 -5.07 -16.76
N HIS A 41 -2.78 -4.27 -15.88
CA HIS A 41 -3.47 -3.48 -14.86
C HIS A 41 -4.08 -2.18 -15.43
N PHE A 42 -3.54 -1.68 -16.55
CA PHE A 42 -3.92 -0.41 -17.16
C PHE A 42 -4.08 -0.56 -18.68
N PRO A 43 -5.17 -1.19 -19.16
CA PRO A 43 -5.36 -1.46 -20.59
C PRO A 43 -5.61 -0.20 -21.42
N ASP A 44 -5.89 0.95 -20.78
CA ASP A 44 -6.00 2.25 -21.44
C ASP A 44 -4.59 2.80 -21.77
N PRO A 45 -4.20 2.91 -23.06
CA PRO A 45 -2.83 3.29 -23.43
C PRO A 45 -2.39 4.66 -22.91
N PRO A 46 -3.24 5.72 -22.91
CA PRO A 46 -2.92 7.00 -22.28
C PRO A 46 -2.61 6.88 -20.78
N THR A 47 -3.41 6.13 -20.03
CA THR A 47 -3.20 5.91 -18.60
C THR A 47 -1.93 5.13 -18.33
N TYR A 48 -1.71 4.02 -19.05
CA TYR A 48 -0.49 3.23 -18.95
C TYR A 48 0.75 4.09 -19.23
N ALA A 49 0.79 4.80 -20.36
CA ALA A 49 1.93 5.63 -20.74
C ALA A 49 2.22 6.73 -19.70
N ALA A 50 1.18 7.34 -19.13
CA ALA A 50 1.32 8.35 -18.08
C ALA A 50 1.89 7.76 -16.78
N LEU A 51 1.39 6.60 -16.33
CA LEU A 51 1.89 5.92 -15.13
C LEU A 51 3.30 5.37 -15.32
N SER A 52 3.62 4.78 -16.48
CA SER A 52 4.98 4.32 -16.80
C SER A 52 5.96 5.48 -16.83
N HIS A 53 5.57 6.64 -17.37
CA HIS A 53 6.41 7.83 -17.33
C HIS A 53 6.57 8.34 -15.90
N LEU A 54 5.50 8.37 -15.10
CA LEU A 54 5.56 8.74 -13.69
C LEU A 54 6.55 7.87 -12.92
N ALA A 55 6.52 6.55 -13.10
CA ALA A 55 7.41 5.61 -12.42
C ALA A 55 8.90 5.87 -12.67
N GLN A 56 9.27 6.49 -13.80
CA GLN A 56 10.66 6.70 -14.22
C GLN A 56 11.11 8.17 -14.16
N CYS A 57 10.19 9.11 -13.96
CA CYS A 57 10.48 10.54 -14.03
C CYS A 57 10.41 11.22 -12.65
N THR A 58 11.58 11.57 -12.09
CA THR A 58 11.68 12.25 -10.79
C THR A 58 10.91 13.56 -10.71
N ALA A 59 10.82 14.32 -11.81
CA ALA A 59 10.04 15.56 -11.87
C ALA A 59 8.52 15.33 -11.88
N CYS A 60 8.06 14.17 -12.35
CA CYS A 60 6.65 13.77 -12.26
C CYS A 60 6.34 13.16 -10.89
N GLN A 61 7.26 12.39 -10.30
CA GLN A 61 7.12 11.84 -8.94
C GLN A 61 7.03 12.95 -7.88
N ALA A 62 7.91 13.95 -7.95
CA ALA A 62 7.85 15.09 -7.03
C ALA A 62 6.55 15.89 -7.19
N TRP A 63 6.06 16.02 -8.43
CA TRP A 63 4.78 16.67 -8.69
C TRP A 63 3.60 15.83 -8.17
N SER A 64 3.59 14.51 -8.39
CA SER A 64 2.47 13.66 -7.99
C SER A 64 2.34 13.61 -6.48
N ALA A 65 3.46 13.54 -5.74
CA ALA A 65 3.44 13.57 -4.28
C ALA A 65 2.75 14.83 -3.73
N LEU A 66 3.16 16.01 -4.23
CA LEU A 66 2.56 17.31 -3.86
C LEU A 66 1.10 17.42 -4.32
N TRP A 67 0.79 16.92 -5.51
CA TRP A 67 -0.55 16.95 -6.06
C TRP A 67 -1.50 16.07 -5.26
N LEU A 68 -1.11 14.84 -4.94
CA LEU A 68 -1.92 13.91 -4.13
C LEU A 68 -2.18 14.47 -2.73
N GLU A 69 -1.18 15.05 -2.08
CA GLU A 69 -1.35 15.69 -0.77
C GLU A 69 -2.34 16.87 -0.83
N ALA A 70 -2.27 17.68 -1.90
CA ALA A 70 -3.18 18.79 -2.09
C ALA A 70 -4.62 18.36 -2.43
N GLN A 71 -4.80 17.25 -3.16
CA GLN A 71 -6.12 16.74 -3.52
C GLN A 71 -6.78 15.93 -2.39
N PHE A 72 -5.98 15.22 -1.59
CA PHE A 72 -6.45 14.26 -0.59
C PHE A 72 -5.69 14.43 0.75
N PRO A 73 -5.82 15.58 1.43
CA PRO A 73 -5.09 15.85 2.67
C PRO A 73 -5.37 14.82 3.78
N GLU A 74 -6.58 14.23 3.80
CA GLU A 74 -6.98 13.17 4.71
C GLU A 74 -6.23 11.84 4.49
N SER A 75 -5.55 11.66 3.36
CA SER A 75 -4.82 10.44 3.03
C SER A 75 -3.43 10.37 3.68
N GLY A 76 -2.96 11.45 4.33
CA GLY A 76 -1.69 11.49 5.06
C GLY A 76 -1.53 10.35 6.08
N PRO A 77 -2.46 10.21 7.05
CA PRO A 77 -2.44 9.12 8.03
C PRO A 77 -2.44 7.73 7.39
N TRP A 78 -3.17 7.53 6.29
CA TRP A 78 -3.17 6.26 5.56
C TRP A 78 -1.80 5.96 4.95
N ARG A 79 -1.16 6.94 4.30
CA ARG A 79 0.18 6.78 3.71
C ARG A 79 1.24 6.45 4.76
N GLU A 80 1.22 7.18 5.88
CA GLU A 80 2.11 6.91 7.01
C GLU A 80 1.91 5.51 7.57
N ARG A 81 0.65 5.04 7.61
CA ARG A 81 0.33 3.69 8.08
C ARG A 81 0.84 2.62 7.11
N VAL A 82 0.62 2.77 5.80
CA VAL A 82 1.15 1.86 4.76
C VAL A 82 2.68 1.79 4.80
N ALA A 83 3.36 2.92 5.03
CA ALA A 83 4.82 2.99 5.06
C ALA A 83 5.46 2.18 6.22
N ARG A 84 4.69 1.75 7.22
CA ARG A 84 5.17 0.85 8.30
C ARG A 84 5.37 -0.59 7.82
N TYR A 85 4.79 -0.95 6.68
CA TYR A 85 4.80 -2.31 6.16
C TYR A 85 5.87 -2.49 5.10
N CYS A 86 6.39 -3.72 4.97
CA CYS A 86 7.44 -4.03 3.99
C CYS A 86 6.95 -3.99 2.53
N CYS A 87 5.64 -4.13 2.29
CA CYS A 87 5.00 -3.94 0.99
C CYS A 87 3.49 -3.73 1.17
N PHE A 88 2.82 -3.24 0.13
CA PHE A 88 1.38 -3.01 0.17
C PHE A 88 0.56 -4.29 0.33
N SER A 89 0.96 -5.39 -0.32
CA SER A 89 0.28 -6.69 -0.15
C SER A 89 0.30 -7.16 1.31
N MET A 90 1.39 -6.88 2.04
CA MET A 90 1.46 -7.17 3.47
C MET A 90 0.51 -6.27 4.28
N PHE A 91 0.47 -4.96 3.99
CA PHE A 91 -0.49 -4.05 4.60
C PHE A 91 -1.93 -4.56 4.43
N GLU A 92 -2.31 -4.95 3.21
CA GLU A 92 -3.67 -5.47 2.97
C GLU A 92 -3.92 -6.80 3.70
N ALA A 93 -2.97 -7.72 3.68
CA ALA A 93 -3.13 -9.03 4.32
C ALA A 93 -3.23 -8.96 5.85
N VAL A 94 -2.62 -7.93 6.47
CA VAL A 94 -2.70 -7.70 7.91
C VAL A 94 -3.96 -6.91 8.29
N THR A 95 -4.35 -5.90 7.50
CA THR A 95 -5.40 -4.95 7.90
C THR A 95 -6.80 -5.29 7.41
N LYS A 96 -6.95 -6.09 6.35
CA LYS A 96 -8.27 -6.42 5.76
C LYS A 96 -8.73 -7.82 6.17
N GLN A 97 -9.75 -7.89 7.02
CA GLN A 97 -10.30 -9.15 7.55
C GLN A 97 -11.00 -10.02 6.48
N ASP A 98 -11.44 -9.42 5.37
CA ASP A 98 -12.18 -10.08 4.29
C ASP A 98 -11.27 -10.70 3.21
N ARG A 99 -9.95 -10.67 3.40
CA ARG A 99 -8.99 -11.27 2.45
C ARG A 99 -8.91 -12.80 2.58
N ALA A 100 -8.70 -13.45 1.43
CA ALA A 100 -8.43 -14.89 1.35
C ALA A 100 -7.05 -15.30 1.90
N VAL A 101 -6.10 -14.37 1.90
CA VAL A 101 -4.78 -14.52 2.53
C VAL A 101 -4.66 -13.47 3.62
N ARG A 102 -4.49 -13.93 4.85
CA ARG A 102 -4.35 -13.12 6.06
C ARG A 102 -3.00 -13.39 6.69
N ILE A 103 -2.40 -12.34 7.22
CA ILE A 103 -1.18 -12.41 8.01
C ILE A 103 -1.49 -11.91 9.42
N GLY A 104 -1.26 -12.75 10.43
CA GLY A 104 -1.44 -12.43 11.84
C GLY A 104 -0.12 -12.49 12.60
N PHE A 105 -0.05 -11.79 13.73
CA PHE A 105 1.07 -11.87 14.67
C PHE A 105 0.54 -12.25 16.05
N GLU A 106 1.16 -13.25 16.67
CA GLU A 106 0.92 -13.63 18.05
C GLU A 106 2.23 -14.03 18.73
N LEU A 107 2.22 -14.04 20.07
CA LEU A 107 3.27 -14.64 20.86
C LEU A 107 2.90 -16.10 21.09
N PHE A 108 3.56 -17.03 20.39
CA PHE A 108 3.36 -18.46 20.61
C PHE A 108 3.77 -18.79 22.06
N ARG A 109 2.85 -19.40 22.81
CA ARG A 109 2.99 -19.65 24.26
C ARG A 109 3.24 -18.39 25.11
N GLY A 110 2.91 -17.20 24.59
CA GLY A 110 3.12 -15.92 25.27
C GLY A 110 4.56 -15.42 25.24
N GLU A 111 5.47 -16.10 24.56
CA GLU A 111 6.90 -15.77 24.58
C GLU A 111 7.51 -15.62 23.18
N ASP A 112 7.17 -16.49 22.23
CA ASP A 112 7.84 -16.57 20.92
C ASP A 112 7.11 -15.77 19.83
N PRO A 113 7.69 -14.66 19.31
CA PRO A 113 7.08 -13.87 18.24
C PRO A 113 6.87 -14.69 16.98
N THR A 114 5.61 -14.88 16.58
CA THR A 114 5.26 -15.77 15.48
C THR A 114 4.26 -15.10 14.55
N TRP A 115 4.60 -15.08 13.25
CA TRP A 115 3.70 -14.66 12.19
C TRP A 115 3.00 -15.86 11.57
N TYR A 116 1.70 -15.73 11.34
CA TYR A 116 0.87 -16.79 10.75
C TYR A 116 0.29 -16.35 9.42
N LEU A 117 0.30 -17.26 8.45
CA LEU A 117 -0.48 -17.18 7.24
C LEU A 117 -1.73 -18.05 7.39
N ASN A 118 -2.91 -17.41 7.31
CA ASN A 118 -4.23 -18.05 7.47
C ASN A 118 -4.32 -18.99 8.69
N ASP A 119 -3.80 -18.55 9.83
CA ASP A 119 -3.84 -19.27 11.11
C ASP A 119 -3.17 -20.66 11.11
N ALA A 120 -2.40 -21.00 10.08
CA ALA A 120 -1.92 -22.37 9.85
C ALA A 120 -0.41 -22.48 9.64
N ILE A 121 0.23 -21.48 9.04
CA ILE A 121 1.63 -21.59 8.62
C ILE A 121 2.46 -20.47 9.25
N CYS A 122 3.46 -20.85 10.04
CA CYS A 122 4.44 -19.92 10.57
C CYS A 122 5.35 -19.41 9.45
N VAL A 123 5.47 -18.10 9.29
CA VAL A 123 6.30 -17.47 8.25
C VAL A 123 7.32 -16.53 8.89
N GLN A 124 8.54 -16.53 8.36
CA GLN A 124 9.61 -15.60 8.79
C GLN A 124 9.88 -14.50 7.77
N PHE A 125 9.39 -14.68 6.54
CA PHE A 125 9.56 -13.75 5.43
C PHE A 125 8.22 -13.38 4.84
N CYS A 126 8.13 -12.16 4.32
CA CYS A 126 6.97 -11.71 3.57
C CYS A 126 6.79 -12.57 2.32
N PRO A 127 5.60 -13.18 2.09
CA PRO A 127 5.34 -14.01 0.92
C PRO A 127 5.45 -13.27 -0.42
N TRP A 128 5.34 -11.94 -0.40
CA TRP A 128 5.30 -11.11 -1.61
C TRP A 128 6.65 -10.46 -1.94
N CYS A 129 7.30 -9.83 -0.96
CA CYS A 129 8.56 -9.11 -1.22
C CYS A 129 9.81 -9.81 -0.65
N GLY A 130 9.65 -10.93 0.06
CA GLY A 130 10.77 -11.70 0.62
C GLY A 130 11.53 -11.04 1.77
N GLN A 131 11.10 -9.87 2.24
CA GLN A 131 11.71 -9.21 3.40
C GLN A 131 11.47 -10.01 4.69
N CYS A 132 12.47 -10.04 5.57
CA CYS A 132 12.35 -10.65 6.89
C CYS A 132 11.28 -9.90 7.70
N LEU A 133 10.40 -10.63 8.36
CA LEU A 133 9.37 -10.03 9.21
C LEU A 133 9.95 -9.60 10.56
N PRO A 134 9.47 -8.48 11.12
CA PRO A 134 9.91 -8.03 12.44
C PRO A 134 9.47 -9.00 13.54
N ASP A 135 10.14 -8.97 14.69
CA ASP A 135 9.80 -9.74 15.89
C ASP A 135 8.69 -9.07 16.74
N HIS A 136 8.04 -8.06 16.19
CA HIS A 136 6.95 -7.30 16.80
C HIS A 136 5.87 -7.01 15.74
N PRO A 137 4.61 -6.70 16.12
CA PRO A 137 3.59 -6.34 15.14
C PRO A 137 3.95 -5.02 14.42
N PHE A 138 3.52 -4.89 13.16
CA PHE A 138 3.69 -3.65 12.38
C PHE A 138 2.97 -2.45 13.02
N GLU A 139 1.88 -2.73 13.74
CA GLU A 139 1.07 -1.75 14.44
C GLU A 139 0.93 -2.18 15.91
N PRO A 140 1.73 -1.58 16.82
CA PRO A 140 1.71 -1.91 18.25
C PRO A 140 0.33 -1.70 18.90
N ASP A 141 -0.45 -0.77 18.37
CA ASP A 141 -1.71 -0.30 18.97
C ASP A 141 -2.93 -1.20 18.66
N LEU A 142 -2.79 -2.21 17.80
CA LEU A 142 -3.90 -3.15 17.51
C LEU A 142 -4.05 -4.25 18.56
N GLN A 143 -3.07 -4.43 19.45
CA GLN A 143 -3.11 -5.45 20.50
C GLN A 143 -3.59 -4.87 21.83
N SER A 144 -4.86 -4.45 21.93
CA SER A 144 -5.55 -4.20 23.22
C SER A 144 -7.05 -3.95 23.03
N GLU A 145 -7.83 -4.94 22.63
CA GLU A 145 -9.18 -5.04 23.21
C GLU A 145 -9.10 -6.13 24.29
N PRO A 146 -9.18 -5.78 25.59
CA PRO A 146 -9.29 -6.79 26.63
C PRO A 146 -10.58 -7.58 26.40
N GLU A 147 -10.43 -8.91 26.34
CA GLU A 147 -11.51 -9.89 26.32
C GLU A 147 -12.54 -9.51 27.40
N PRO A 148 -13.84 -9.39 27.09
CA PRO A 148 -14.82 -9.01 28.11
C PRO A 148 -14.82 -10.07 29.20
N GLU A 149 -14.40 -9.65 30.39
CA GLU A 149 -14.35 -10.42 31.62
C GLU A 149 -15.71 -11.08 31.86
N GLN A 150 -15.81 -12.38 31.57
CA GLN A 150 -16.99 -13.18 31.88
C GLN A 150 -17.12 -13.23 33.40
N THR A 151 -17.97 -12.35 33.93
CA THR A 151 -18.28 -12.29 35.35
C THR A 151 -19.19 -13.48 35.71
N PRO A 152 -18.91 -14.22 36.80
CA PRO A 152 -19.59 -15.47 37.15
C PRO A 152 -21.06 -15.32 37.56
#